data_AF-A0A068SCT3-F1
#
_entry.id   AF-A0A068SCT3-F1
#
_cell.length_a   1.000
_cell.length_b   1.000
_cell.length_c   1.000
_cell.angle_alpha   90.00
_cell.angle_beta   90.00
_cell.angle_gamma   90.00
#
_symmetry.space_group_name_H-M   'P 1'
#
loop_
_entity.id
_entity.type
_entity.pdbx_description
1 polymer ?
#
loop_
_entity_poly.entity_id
_entity_poly.type
_entity_poly.pdbx_seq_one_letter_code
_entity_poly.pdbx_strand_id
1 'polypeptide(L)'
;MLPITNEYARNASPPSFGGSRRHRRSSHSIPIILRRLFRFPQMDFEFALWQMAYLLIAPRRVYRNIYYHKQTKNQWARDDPAFLVLLASLLCVSAVAWGLAYGLGMVGILRAMLFMVLVDFLLVGSLAATFTWFVSNRFLIMDTMAHAVEQKVEWAYAFDVHCNSFFPVFLITYVLQFFFMPVLKHDNWVSLFFGNTIYFCAAVWYIYGTFLGFNALPFLAHTELFLYPILIGTILYVASLFGFNVSQNILTLYFGTT
;
A
#
# COMPACT_ATOMS: atom_id res chain seq x y z
N MET A 1 -6.36 -75.28 10.46
CA MET A 1 -6.24 -76.26 9.36
C MET A 1 -7.65 -76.49 8.84
N LEU A 2 -8.06 -76.23 7.60
CA LEU A 2 -7.43 -75.97 6.30
C LEU A 2 -8.39 -75.04 5.49
N PRO A 3 -7.99 -74.55 4.29
CA PRO A 3 -8.33 -73.25 3.70
C PRO A 3 -9.44 -73.35 2.64
N ILE A 4 -10.00 -72.22 2.20
CA ILE A 4 -10.57 -72.11 0.84
C ILE A 4 -10.29 -70.70 0.27
N THR A 5 -9.92 -70.73 -1.01
CA THR A 5 -9.25 -69.79 -1.89
C THR A 5 -10.03 -68.55 -2.32
N ASN A 6 -9.27 -67.49 -2.60
CA ASN A 6 -9.63 -66.40 -3.51
C ASN A 6 -9.99 -66.95 -4.89
N GLU A 7 -11.13 -66.54 -5.45
CA GLU A 7 -11.32 -66.29 -6.89
C GLU A 7 -12.73 -65.75 -7.11
N TYR A 8 -12.90 -64.43 -7.16
CA TYR A 8 -13.94 -63.76 -7.96
C TYR A 8 -13.57 -62.28 -8.13
N ALA A 9 -12.42 -62.05 -8.75
CA ALA A 9 -12.20 -60.84 -9.52
C ALA A 9 -12.69 -61.12 -10.94
N ARG A 10 -13.90 -60.65 -11.28
CA ARG A 10 -14.24 -60.28 -12.66
C ARG A 10 -15.56 -59.51 -12.72
N ASN A 11 -15.43 -58.28 -13.23
CA ASN A 11 -16.45 -57.50 -13.93
C ASN A 11 -17.55 -56.86 -13.09
N ALA A 12 -17.21 -55.79 -12.38
CA ALA A 12 -18.14 -54.71 -12.11
C ALA A 12 -17.48 -53.38 -12.51
N SER A 13 -17.72 -52.95 -13.74
CA SER A 13 -17.38 -51.61 -14.21
C SER A 13 -18.15 -50.58 -13.36
N PRO A 14 -17.50 -49.63 -12.68
CA PRO A 14 -18.22 -48.58 -11.98
C PRO A 14 -18.90 -47.65 -13.01
N PRO A 15 -20.10 -47.12 -12.70
CA PRO A 15 -20.83 -46.26 -13.61
C PRO A 15 -20.04 -44.98 -13.88
N SER A 16 -19.90 -44.64 -15.16
CA SER A 16 -19.32 -43.39 -15.64
C SER A 16 -20.19 -42.21 -15.20
N PHE A 17 -19.88 -41.63 -14.05
CA PHE A 17 -20.36 -40.30 -13.69
C PHE A 17 -19.74 -39.29 -14.66
N GLY A 18 -20.48 -38.98 -15.72
CA GLY A 18 -20.24 -37.85 -16.60
C GLY A 18 -20.36 -36.55 -15.81
N GLY A 19 -19.28 -36.17 -15.13
CA GLY A 19 -19.14 -34.87 -14.50
C GLY A 19 -19.07 -33.81 -15.60
N SER A 20 -20.22 -33.26 -15.98
CA SER A 20 -20.27 -32.02 -16.75
C SER A 20 -19.40 -30.99 -16.02
N ARG A 21 -18.25 -30.65 -16.59
CA ARG A 21 -17.41 -29.55 -16.12
C ARG A 21 -18.29 -28.30 -16.16
N ARG A 22 -18.83 -27.92 -14.99
CA ARG A 22 -19.48 -26.62 -14.80
C ARG A 22 -18.45 -25.57 -15.15
N HIS A 23 -18.57 -25.01 -16.34
CA HIS A 23 -17.94 -23.76 -16.71
C HIS A 23 -18.35 -22.75 -15.63
N ARG A 24 -17.40 -22.39 -14.75
CA ARG A 24 -17.53 -21.24 -13.86
C ARG A 24 -17.69 -20.02 -14.76
N ARG A 25 -18.94 -19.63 -15.02
CA ARG A 25 -19.27 -18.36 -15.63
C ARG A 25 -18.57 -17.29 -14.80
N SER A 26 -17.63 -16.59 -15.43
CA SER A 26 -17.06 -15.34 -14.94
C SER A 26 -18.17 -14.29 -14.93
N SER A 27 -19.01 -14.32 -13.89
CA SER A 27 -19.84 -13.16 -13.57
C SER A 27 -18.87 -12.02 -13.28
N HIS A 28 -19.03 -10.91 -14.02
CA HIS A 28 -18.41 -9.61 -13.73
C HIS A 28 -18.80 -9.20 -12.31
N SER A 29 -18.11 -9.80 -11.34
CA SER A 29 -18.24 -9.49 -9.94
C SER A 29 -17.50 -8.19 -9.79
N ILE A 30 -18.26 -7.11 -9.57
CA ILE A 30 -17.74 -5.84 -9.06
C ILE A 30 -16.66 -6.20 -8.02
N PRO A 31 -15.41 -5.73 -8.17
CA PRO A 31 -14.33 -6.14 -7.29
C PRO A 31 -14.76 -5.93 -5.84
N ILE A 32 -14.59 -6.96 -5.02
CA ILE A 32 -15.12 -7.06 -3.64
C ILE A 32 -14.79 -5.82 -2.81
N ILE A 33 -13.68 -5.14 -3.12
CA ILE A 33 -13.23 -3.87 -2.55
C ILE A 33 -14.24 -2.73 -2.77
N LEU A 34 -14.80 -2.55 -3.96
CA LEU A 34 -15.82 -1.51 -4.22
C LEU A 34 -17.12 -1.79 -3.46
N ARG A 35 -17.47 -3.07 -3.29
CA ARG A 35 -18.65 -3.47 -2.51
C ARG A 35 -18.48 -3.25 -1.00
N ARG A 36 -17.23 -3.29 -0.51
CA ARG A 36 -16.87 -3.04 0.91
C ARG A 36 -16.76 -1.54 1.21
N LEU A 37 -16.30 -0.71 0.27
CA LEU A 37 -16.18 0.74 0.44
C LEU A 37 -17.52 1.44 0.76
N PHE A 38 -18.64 0.88 0.28
CA PHE A 38 -19.98 1.45 0.49
C PHE A 38 -20.72 0.94 1.75
N ARG A 39 -20.10 0.08 2.59
CA ARG A 39 -20.68 -0.34 3.87
C ARG A 39 -20.14 0.48 5.05
N PHE A 40 -20.53 1.75 5.09
CA PHE A 40 -20.18 2.70 6.17
C PHE A 40 -20.57 2.30 7.61
N PRO A 41 -21.68 1.59 7.90
CA PRO A 41 -22.13 1.39 9.29
C PRO A 41 -21.32 0.38 10.15
N GLN A 42 -20.29 -0.26 9.61
CA GLN A 42 -19.53 -1.32 10.29
C GLN A 42 -18.01 -1.03 10.30
N MET A 43 -17.62 0.23 10.14
CA MET A 43 -16.20 0.62 10.02
C MET A 43 -15.62 1.00 11.38
N ASP A 44 -14.57 0.29 11.81
CA ASP A 44 -13.89 0.51 13.10
C ASP A 44 -12.91 1.70 13.03
N PHE A 45 -13.45 2.93 12.96
CA PHE A 45 -12.65 4.15 12.84
C PHE A 45 -11.68 4.39 14.00
N GLU A 46 -12.06 4.03 15.22
CA GLU A 46 -11.21 4.18 16.40
C GLU A 46 -9.92 3.35 16.27
N PHE A 47 -10.08 2.08 15.87
CA PHE A 47 -8.94 1.19 15.65
C PHE A 47 -8.04 1.71 14.51
N ALA A 48 -8.64 2.17 13.41
CA ALA A 48 -7.89 2.74 12.29
C ALA A 48 -7.11 4.01 12.68
N LEU A 49 -7.69 4.92 13.47
CA LEU A 49 -7.00 6.10 14.00
C LEU A 49 -5.81 5.72 14.88
N TRP A 50 -5.98 4.74 15.77
CA TRP A 50 -4.87 4.22 16.57
C TRP A 50 -3.78 3.59 15.71
N GLN A 51 -4.14 2.85 14.67
CA GLN A 51 -3.16 2.33 13.71
C GLN A 51 -2.37 3.46 13.04
N MET A 52 -3.05 4.52 12.58
CA MET A 52 -2.40 5.70 11.98
C MET A 52 -1.46 6.40 12.97
N ALA A 53 -1.89 6.62 14.22
CA ALA A 53 -1.05 7.22 15.26
C ALA A 53 0.18 6.35 15.57
N TYR A 54 0.01 5.03 15.67
CA TYR A 54 1.12 4.12 15.92
C TYR A 54 2.09 4.02 14.75
N LEU A 55 1.68 4.25 13.50
CA LEU A 55 2.63 4.31 12.38
C LEU A 55 3.69 5.42 12.57
N LEU A 56 3.33 6.52 13.25
CA LEU A 56 4.23 7.64 13.52
C LEU A 56 5.08 7.43 14.77
N ILE A 57 4.47 6.92 15.84
CA ILE A 57 5.13 6.84 17.15
C ILE A 57 5.88 5.52 17.34
N ALA A 58 5.27 4.41 16.90
CA ALA A 58 5.75 3.06 17.18
C ALA A 58 5.31 2.07 16.09
N PRO A 59 5.84 2.18 14.85
CA PRO A 59 5.37 1.41 13.70
C PRO A 59 5.46 -0.11 13.92
N ARG A 60 6.45 -0.56 14.69
CA ARG A 60 6.60 -1.98 15.10
C ARG A 60 5.35 -2.54 15.79
N ARG A 61 4.57 -1.71 16.50
CA ARG A 61 3.31 -2.14 17.15
C ARG A 61 2.24 -2.50 16.13
N VAL A 62 2.14 -1.72 15.05
CA VAL A 62 1.17 -1.97 13.97
C VAL A 62 1.47 -3.31 13.29
N TYR A 63 2.74 -3.57 12.97
CA TYR A 63 3.16 -4.82 12.34
C TYR A 63 3.02 -6.04 13.26
N ARG A 64 3.18 -5.88 14.58
CA ARG A 64 2.86 -6.94 15.53
C ARG A 64 1.37 -7.27 15.55
N ASN A 65 0.49 -6.28 15.42
CA ASN A 65 -0.96 -6.51 15.36
C ASN A 65 -1.37 -7.29 14.09
N ILE A 66 -0.68 -7.08 12.98
CA ILE A 66 -0.88 -7.85 11.73
C ILE A 66 -0.59 -9.35 11.98
N TYR A 67 0.48 -9.66 12.70
CA TYR A 67 0.79 -11.04 13.06
C TYR A 67 -0.32 -11.69 13.91
N TYR A 68 -0.88 -10.96 14.89
CA TYR A 68 -2.03 -11.45 15.67
C TYR A 68 -3.31 -11.58 14.84
N HIS A 69 -3.53 -10.68 13.88
CA HIS A 69 -4.64 -10.79 12.94
C HIS A 69 -4.55 -12.07 12.10
N LYS A 70 -3.34 -12.41 11.65
CA LYS A 70 -3.11 -13.66 10.92
C LYS A 70 -3.47 -14.89 11.75
N GLN A 71 -3.15 -14.91 13.05
CA GLN A 71 -3.49 -16.05 13.92
C GLN A 71 -5.00 -16.21 14.13
N THR A 72 -5.75 -15.11 14.17
CA THR A 72 -7.18 -15.12 14.47
C THR A 72 -8.07 -15.27 13.23
N LYS A 73 -7.66 -14.70 12.08
CA LYS A 73 -8.45 -14.70 10.84
C LYS A 73 -7.80 -15.44 9.66
N ASN A 74 -6.59 -15.95 9.84
CA ASN A 74 -5.82 -16.66 8.82
C ASN A 74 -5.62 -15.90 7.49
N GLN A 75 -5.59 -14.58 7.53
CA GLN A 75 -5.26 -13.72 6.38
C GLN A 75 -4.33 -12.59 6.82
N TRP A 76 -3.57 -12.03 5.89
CA TRP A 76 -2.63 -10.94 6.17
C TRP A 76 -3.25 -9.57 5.91
N ALA A 77 -4.06 -9.44 4.87
CA ALA A 77 -4.73 -8.19 4.53
C ALA A 77 -5.79 -7.78 5.56
N ARG A 78 -6.02 -6.46 5.68
CA ARG A 78 -7.11 -5.89 6.47
C ARG A 78 -8.48 -6.23 5.86
N ASP A 79 -9.47 -6.39 6.74
CA ASP A 79 -10.86 -6.59 6.34
C ASP A 79 -11.64 -5.30 6.18
N ASP A 80 -11.29 -4.29 6.97
CA ASP A 80 -12.05 -3.06 7.18
C ASP A 80 -11.53 -1.92 6.30
N PRO A 81 -12.42 -1.22 5.57
CA PRO A 81 -12.02 -0.10 4.73
C PRO A 81 -11.76 1.20 5.53
N ALA A 82 -11.77 1.17 6.87
CA ALA A 82 -11.73 2.36 7.73
C ALA A 82 -10.47 3.19 7.52
N PHE A 83 -9.32 2.51 7.47
CA PHE A 83 -8.03 3.15 7.22
C PHE A 83 -8.01 3.88 5.87
N LEU A 84 -8.52 3.24 4.81
CA LEU A 84 -8.57 3.81 3.45
C LEU A 84 -9.48 5.04 3.39
N VAL A 85 -10.66 4.96 4.00
CA VAL A 85 -11.62 6.07 4.02
C VAL A 85 -11.08 7.25 4.82
N LEU A 86 -10.43 7.00 5.97
CA LEU A 86 -9.75 8.07 6.73
C LEU A 86 -8.68 8.74 5.89
N LEU A 87 -7.81 7.99 5.24
CA LEU A 87 -6.74 8.55 4.42
C LEU A 87 -7.28 9.35 3.21
N ALA A 88 -8.30 8.83 2.54
CA ALA A 88 -8.98 9.56 1.45
C ALA A 88 -9.65 10.85 1.97
N SER A 89 -10.26 10.82 3.15
CA SER A 89 -10.87 12.01 3.76
C SER A 89 -9.82 13.07 4.11
N LEU A 90 -8.65 12.66 4.63
CA LEU A 90 -7.54 13.56 4.92
C LEU A 90 -6.98 14.18 3.64
N LEU A 91 -6.81 13.40 2.57
CA LEU A 91 -6.41 13.92 1.26
C LEU A 91 -7.42 14.95 0.70
N CYS A 92 -8.72 14.68 0.85
CA CYS A 92 -9.76 15.63 0.48
C CYS A 92 -9.64 16.95 1.26
N VAL A 93 -9.42 16.88 2.58
CA VAL A 93 -9.21 18.08 3.42
C VAL A 93 -7.95 18.84 3.00
N SER A 94 -6.85 18.14 2.74
CA SER A 94 -5.62 18.76 2.23
C SER A 94 -5.84 19.41 0.86
N ALA A 95 -6.51 18.75 -0.08
CA ALA A 95 -6.81 19.32 -1.40
C ALA A 95 -7.62 20.61 -1.31
N VAL A 96 -8.59 20.70 -0.38
CA VAL A 96 -9.31 21.94 -0.10
C VAL A 96 -8.36 23.01 0.45
N ALA A 97 -7.53 22.68 1.44
CA ALA A 97 -6.58 23.63 2.03
C ALA A 97 -5.59 24.19 0.99
N TRP A 98 -4.98 23.32 0.18
CA TRP A 98 -4.07 23.70 -0.91
C TRP A 98 -4.79 24.51 -1.98
N GLY A 99 -6.01 24.09 -2.36
CA GLY A 99 -6.80 24.79 -3.36
C GLY A 99 -7.18 26.20 -2.93
N LEU A 100 -7.54 26.39 -1.66
CA LEU A 100 -7.79 27.73 -1.10
C LEU A 100 -6.51 28.57 -1.03
N ALA A 101 -5.38 27.98 -0.62
CA ALA A 101 -4.11 28.69 -0.52
C ALA A 101 -3.56 29.17 -1.89
N TYR A 102 -3.90 28.48 -2.97
CA TYR A 102 -3.55 28.84 -4.35
C TYR A 102 -4.67 29.60 -5.08
N GLY A 103 -5.78 29.91 -4.42
CA GLY A 103 -6.89 30.67 -5.02
C GLY A 103 -7.61 29.92 -6.16
N LEU A 104 -7.60 28.58 -6.14
CA LEU A 104 -8.33 27.76 -7.11
C LEU A 104 -9.85 27.95 -6.93
N GLY A 105 -10.58 28.09 -8.04
CA GLY A 105 -12.04 28.05 -8.02
C GLY A 105 -12.57 26.66 -7.63
N MET A 106 -13.88 26.54 -7.38
CA MET A 106 -14.52 25.28 -6.93
C MET A 106 -14.18 24.07 -7.83
N VAL A 107 -14.15 24.26 -9.15
CA VAL A 107 -13.80 23.21 -10.11
C VAL A 107 -12.33 22.79 -9.98
N GLY A 108 -11.43 23.75 -9.73
CA GLY A 108 -10.01 23.48 -9.49
C GLY A 108 -9.77 22.69 -8.21
N ILE A 109 -10.50 23.03 -7.14
CA ILE A 109 -10.46 22.28 -5.88
C ILE A 109 -10.98 20.85 -6.08
N LEU A 110 -12.12 20.68 -6.76
CA LEU A 110 -12.65 19.35 -7.05
C LEU A 110 -11.69 18.51 -7.91
N ARG A 111 -11.06 19.13 -8.91
CA ARG A 111 -10.03 18.47 -9.72
C ARG A 111 -8.83 18.06 -8.87
N ALA A 112 -8.36 18.92 -7.97
CA ALA A 112 -7.27 18.60 -7.05
C ALA A 112 -7.63 17.45 -6.10
N MET A 113 -8.85 17.43 -5.53
CA MET A 113 -9.34 16.33 -4.70
C MET A 113 -9.32 15.00 -5.45
N LEU A 114 -9.91 14.97 -6.66
CA LEU A 114 -9.96 13.76 -7.47
C LEU A 114 -8.56 13.30 -7.89
N PHE A 115 -7.68 14.23 -8.26
CA PHE A 115 -6.31 13.91 -8.63
C PHE A 115 -5.54 13.32 -7.44
N MET A 116 -5.58 13.96 -6.27
CA MET A 116 -4.88 13.48 -5.07
C MET A 116 -5.38 12.11 -4.59
N VAL A 117 -6.69 11.87 -4.61
CA VAL A 117 -7.24 10.57 -4.18
C VAL A 117 -7.04 9.49 -5.24
N LEU A 118 -7.39 9.76 -6.50
CA LEU A 118 -7.40 8.71 -7.54
C LEU A 118 -6.01 8.46 -8.12
N VAL A 119 -5.19 9.49 -8.30
CA VAL A 119 -3.87 9.37 -8.93
C VAL A 119 -2.81 9.13 -7.86
N ASP A 120 -2.58 10.09 -6.95
CA ASP A 120 -1.45 10.02 -6.02
C ASP A 120 -1.57 8.87 -5.03
N PHE A 121 -2.78 8.61 -4.57
CA PHE A 121 -3.02 7.54 -3.60
C PHE A 121 -3.41 6.23 -4.30
N LEU A 122 -4.54 6.17 -5.01
CA LEU A 122 -5.04 4.89 -5.52
C LEU A 122 -4.23 4.33 -6.70
N LEU A 123 -3.93 5.12 -7.73
CA LEU A 123 -3.22 4.63 -8.92
C LEU A 123 -1.76 4.32 -8.58
N VAL A 124 -1.02 5.28 -8.04
CA VAL A 124 0.39 5.08 -7.64
C VAL A 124 0.48 3.97 -6.59
N GLY A 125 -0.45 3.94 -5.63
CA GLY A 125 -0.52 2.88 -4.63
C GLY A 125 -0.78 1.50 -5.20
N SER A 126 -1.68 1.37 -6.17
CA SER A 126 -1.96 0.10 -6.84
C SER A 126 -0.76 -0.38 -7.66
N LEU A 127 -0.04 0.53 -8.33
CA LEU A 127 1.19 0.22 -9.05
C LEU A 127 2.30 -0.23 -8.09
N ALA A 128 2.52 0.50 -7.00
CA ALA A 128 3.50 0.16 -5.98
C ALA A 128 3.18 -1.18 -5.29
N ALA A 129 1.90 -1.43 -4.96
CA ALA A 129 1.44 -2.68 -4.40
C ALA A 129 1.67 -3.85 -5.38
N THR A 130 1.35 -3.66 -6.66
CA THR A 130 1.56 -4.68 -7.69
C THR A 130 3.05 -4.99 -7.88
N PHE A 131 3.90 -3.97 -7.90
CA PHE A 131 5.36 -4.13 -7.99
C PHE A 131 5.92 -4.89 -6.79
N THR A 132 5.61 -4.45 -5.57
CA THR A 132 6.13 -5.06 -4.34
C THR A 132 5.57 -6.47 -4.11
N TRP A 133 4.30 -6.71 -4.46
CA TRP A 133 3.68 -8.04 -4.49
C TRP A 133 4.36 -8.99 -5.47
N PHE A 134 4.69 -8.50 -6.67
CA PHE A 134 5.39 -9.30 -7.68
C PHE A 134 6.80 -9.64 -7.21
N VAL A 135 7.58 -8.64 -6.76
CA VAL A 135 8.96 -8.82 -6.28
C VAL A 135 9.01 -9.79 -5.10
N SER A 136 8.14 -9.61 -4.11
CA SER A 136 8.13 -10.47 -2.91
C SER A 136 7.80 -11.93 -3.24
N ASN A 137 6.74 -12.17 -4.00
CA ASN A 137 6.37 -13.55 -4.36
C ASN A 137 7.35 -14.22 -5.33
N ARG A 138 8.07 -13.45 -6.14
CA ARG A 138 9.01 -14.00 -7.13
C ARG A 138 10.39 -14.27 -6.55
N PHE A 139 10.85 -13.44 -5.62
CA PHE A 139 12.26 -13.45 -5.18
C PHE A 139 12.47 -13.62 -3.68
N LEU A 140 11.48 -13.37 -2.83
CA LEU A 140 11.68 -13.27 -1.38
C LEU A 140 11.06 -14.42 -0.58
N ILE A 141 10.24 -15.29 -1.19
CA ILE A 141 9.66 -16.46 -0.50
C ILE A 141 10.78 -17.44 -0.11
N MET A 142 10.72 -17.93 1.13
CA MET A 142 11.63 -18.95 1.64
C MET A 142 11.21 -20.35 1.19
N ASP A 143 12.11 -21.08 0.50
CA ASP A 143 11.87 -22.46 0.06
C ASP A 143 12.07 -23.52 1.17
N THR A 144 12.20 -23.11 2.44
CA THR A 144 12.93 -23.92 3.44
C THR A 144 12.09 -24.95 4.20
N MET A 145 10.82 -25.18 3.85
CA MET A 145 9.95 -26.06 4.66
C MET A 145 9.17 -27.05 3.79
N ALA A 146 9.75 -28.23 3.54
CA ALA A 146 9.13 -29.34 2.79
C ALA A 146 7.78 -29.83 3.36
N HIS A 147 7.39 -29.39 4.56
CA HIS A 147 6.14 -29.77 5.24
C HIS A 147 5.27 -28.57 5.65
N ALA A 148 5.63 -27.33 5.29
CA ALA A 148 4.78 -26.17 5.56
C ALA A 148 3.82 -25.93 4.40
N VAL A 149 2.62 -25.42 4.72
CA VAL A 149 1.67 -24.94 3.72
C VAL A 149 2.32 -23.77 2.96
N GLU A 150 2.38 -23.86 1.63
CA GLU A 150 2.88 -22.77 0.79
C GLU A 150 2.11 -21.47 1.08
N GLN A 151 2.82 -20.45 1.56
CA GLN A 151 2.27 -19.12 1.79
C GLN A 151 2.73 -18.16 0.70
N LYS A 152 1.82 -17.33 0.24
CA LYS A 152 2.08 -16.27 -0.74
C LYS A 152 1.65 -14.94 -0.14
N VAL A 153 2.32 -13.88 -0.57
CA VAL A 153 1.91 -12.52 -0.25
C VAL A 153 0.60 -12.21 -0.96
N GLU A 154 -0.40 -11.81 -0.19
CA GLU A 154 -1.70 -11.35 -0.70
C GLU A 154 -1.53 -9.96 -1.34
N TRP A 155 -2.11 -9.71 -2.52
CA TRP A 155 -2.04 -8.38 -3.14
C TRP A 155 -2.66 -7.29 -2.27
N ALA A 156 -3.77 -7.62 -1.59
CA ALA A 156 -4.43 -6.71 -0.66
C ALA A 156 -3.51 -6.32 0.51
N TYR A 157 -2.67 -7.25 0.99
CA TYR A 157 -1.65 -6.94 1.99
C TYR A 157 -0.58 -5.98 1.45
N ALA A 158 -0.10 -6.19 0.23
CA ALA A 158 0.85 -5.27 -0.39
C ALA A 158 0.26 -3.85 -0.54
N PHE A 159 -1.04 -3.75 -0.83
CA PHE A 159 -1.75 -2.47 -0.84
C PHE A 159 -1.92 -1.88 0.57
N ASP A 160 -2.16 -2.69 1.60
CA ASP A 160 -2.17 -2.23 3.00
C ASP A 160 -0.81 -1.67 3.43
N VAL A 161 0.28 -2.30 3.00
CA VAL A 161 1.65 -1.79 3.21
C VAL A 161 1.84 -0.44 2.53
N HIS A 162 1.35 -0.26 1.30
CA HIS A 162 1.33 1.06 0.65
C HIS A 162 0.57 2.08 1.51
N CYS A 163 -0.63 1.75 2.00
CA CYS A 163 -1.44 2.65 2.81
C CYS A 163 -0.72 3.05 4.11
N ASN A 164 -0.05 2.10 4.76
CA ASN A 164 0.73 2.33 5.97
C ASN A 164 1.92 3.26 5.70
N SER A 165 2.64 3.03 4.61
CA SER A 165 3.80 3.83 4.21
C SER A 165 3.43 5.22 3.68
N PHE A 166 2.26 5.34 3.04
CA PHE A 166 1.77 6.60 2.48
C PHE A 166 1.32 7.56 3.57
N PHE A 167 0.82 7.11 4.72
CA PHE A 167 0.33 8.03 5.75
C PHE A 167 1.43 8.98 6.31
N PRO A 168 2.64 8.51 6.69
CA PRO A 168 3.74 9.41 7.04
C PRO A 168 4.16 10.33 5.87
N VAL A 169 4.20 9.81 4.64
CA VAL A 169 4.47 10.61 3.43
C VAL A 169 3.46 11.74 3.30
N PHE A 170 2.19 11.42 3.44
CA PHE A 170 1.09 12.38 3.39
C PHE A 170 1.32 13.53 4.37
N LEU A 171 1.66 13.20 5.62
CA LEU A 171 1.94 14.22 6.63
C LEU A 171 3.17 15.07 6.28
N ILE A 172 4.19 14.51 5.64
CA ILE A 172 5.39 15.26 5.26
C ILE A 172 5.13 16.15 4.03
N THR A 173 4.53 15.62 2.96
CA THR A 173 4.42 16.33 1.68
C THR A 173 3.15 17.15 1.52
N TYR A 174 2.04 16.80 2.19
CA TYR A 174 0.78 17.54 2.07
C TYR A 174 0.48 18.42 3.28
N VAL A 175 0.96 18.06 4.47
CA VAL A 175 0.70 18.82 5.71
C VAL A 175 1.92 19.66 6.11
N LEU A 176 3.07 19.05 6.36
CA LEU A 176 4.27 19.76 6.78
C LEU A 176 4.72 20.77 5.72
N GLN A 177 4.83 20.34 4.46
CA GLN A 177 5.16 21.22 3.34
C GLN A 177 4.22 22.44 3.24
N PHE A 178 2.92 22.26 3.51
CA PHE A 178 1.94 23.34 3.48
C PHE A 178 2.32 24.48 4.46
N PHE A 179 2.79 24.14 5.66
CA PHE A 179 3.26 25.12 6.64
C PHE A 179 4.57 25.79 6.24
N PHE A 180 5.46 25.08 5.53
CA PHE A 180 6.72 25.61 5.02
C PHE A 180 6.60 26.38 3.70
N MET A 181 5.40 26.46 3.12
CA MET A 181 5.13 27.20 1.87
C MET A 181 5.68 28.63 1.82
N PRO A 182 5.57 29.46 2.88
CA PRO A 182 6.13 30.81 2.84
C PRO A 182 7.64 30.83 2.58
N VAL A 183 8.35 29.81 3.05
CA VAL A 183 9.80 29.66 2.85
C VAL A 183 10.11 29.05 1.48
N LEU A 184 9.31 28.07 1.04
CA LEU A 184 9.53 27.29 -0.18
C LEU A 184 9.20 28.04 -1.48
N LYS A 185 8.45 29.15 -1.41
CA LYS A 185 8.14 29.98 -2.60
C LYS A 185 9.33 30.81 -3.11
N HIS A 186 10.35 31.02 -2.30
CA HIS A 186 11.49 31.84 -2.70
C HIS A 186 12.47 31.07 -3.59
N ASP A 187 13.02 31.75 -4.61
CA ASP A 187 14.09 31.22 -5.47
C ASP A 187 15.46 31.42 -4.83
N ASN A 188 15.69 30.71 -3.73
CA ASN A 188 16.97 30.71 -3.04
C ASN A 188 17.43 29.28 -2.74
N TRP A 189 18.72 29.13 -2.46
CA TRP A 189 19.30 27.83 -2.13
C TRP A 189 18.65 27.19 -0.89
N VAL A 190 18.18 28.01 0.06
CA VAL A 190 17.52 27.56 1.30
C VAL A 190 16.20 26.84 0.98
N SER A 191 15.35 27.44 0.15
CA SER A 191 14.10 26.86 -0.35
C SER A 191 14.35 25.57 -1.10
N LEU A 192 15.39 25.54 -1.95
CA LEU A 192 15.81 24.34 -2.66
C LEU A 192 16.22 23.23 -1.69
N PHE A 193 17.06 23.54 -0.71
CA PHE A 193 17.53 22.59 0.30
C PHE A 193 16.36 22.03 1.13
N PHE A 194 15.51 22.90 1.70
CA PHE A 194 14.37 22.47 2.51
C PHE A 194 13.33 21.70 1.69
N GLY A 195 12.99 22.17 0.49
CA GLY A 195 12.06 21.50 -0.41
C GLY A 195 12.54 20.10 -0.76
N ASN A 196 13.79 19.96 -1.22
CA ASN A 196 14.35 18.66 -1.57
C ASN A 196 14.50 17.76 -0.34
N THR A 197 14.82 18.30 0.84
CA THR A 197 14.89 17.55 2.09
C THR A 197 13.52 16.97 2.49
N ILE A 198 12.44 17.75 2.37
CA ILE A 198 11.07 17.27 2.65
C ILE A 198 10.73 16.06 1.78
N TYR A 199 10.96 16.15 0.47
CA TYR A 199 10.68 15.04 -0.45
C TYR A 199 11.60 13.84 -0.25
N PHE A 200 12.88 14.07 0.05
CA PHE A 200 13.81 12.99 0.36
C PHE A 200 13.41 12.25 1.64
N CYS A 201 13.11 12.98 2.72
CA CYS A 201 12.61 12.40 3.97
C CYS A 201 11.31 11.60 3.74
N ALA A 202 10.38 12.13 2.95
CA ALA A 202 9.16 11.41 2.58
C ALA A 202 9.47 10.10 1.83
N ALA A 203 10.36 10.14 0.83
CA ALA A 203 10.77 8.95 0.08
C ALA A 203 11.43 7.89 0.99
N VAL A 204 12.33 8.30 1.88
CA VAL A 204 12.95 7.41 2.86
C VAL A 204 11.90 6.77 3.77
N TRP A 205 10.94 7.55 4.28
CA TRP A 205 9.86 7.03 5.11
C TRP A 205 8.99 6.02 4.37
N TYR A 206 8.66 6.29 3.11
CA TYR A 206 7.87 5.35 2.29
C TYR A 206 8.60 4.02 2.10
N ILE A 207 9.89 4.08 1.78
CA ILE A 207 10.72 2.89 1.55
C ILE A 207 10.88 2.10 2.85
N TYR A 208 11.18 2.79 3.96
CA TYR A 208 11.33 2.16 5.27
C TYR A 208 10.02 1.53 5.77
N GLY A 209 8.89 2.22 5.59
CA GLY A 209 7.56 1.69 5.91
C GLY A 209 7.25 0.43 5.10
N THR A 210 7.62 0.42 3.82
CA THR A 210 7.45 -0.74 2.93
C THR A 210 8.28 -1.92 3.43
N PHE A 211 9.56 -1.69 3.73
CA PHE A 211 10.44 -2.70 4.33
C PHE A 211 9.84 -3.28 5.61
N LEU A 212 9.40 -2.44 6.56
CA LEU A 212 8.80 -2.92 7.81
C LEU A 212 7.56 -3.78 7.58
N GLY A 213 6.73 -3.43 6.59
CA GLY A 213 5.55 -4.21 6.21
C GLY A 213 5.90 -5.60 5.71
N PHE A 214 6.85 -5.72 4.80
CA PHE A 214 7.24 -7.05 4.31
C PHE A 214 8.06 -7.84 5.33
N ASN A 215 8.86 -7.18 6.16
CA ASN A 215 9.63 -7.82 7.23
C ASN A 215 8.74 -8.40 8.36
N ALA A 216 7.46 -8.02 8.42
CA ALA A 216 6.50 -8.63 9.34
C ALA A 216 6.07 -10.05 8.92
N LEU A 217 6.31 -10.44 7.67
CA LEU A 217 5.92 -11.74 7.13
C LEU A 217 7.03 -12.78 7.39
N PRO A 218 6.78 -13.83 8.20
CA PRO A 218 7.82 -14.76 8.64
C PRO A 218 8.30 -15.73 7.54
N PHE A 219 7.59 -15.80 6.40
CA PHE A 219 7.92 -16.66 5.26
C PHE A 219 8.71 -15.91 4.16
N LEU A 220 9.01 -14.62 4.37
CA LEU A 220 9.86 -13.85 3.49
C LEU A 220 11.28 -13.76 4.06
N ALA A 221 12.29 -13.97 3.22
CA ALA A 221 13.69 -13.72 3.52
C ALA A 221 14.22 -12.54 2.70
N HIS A 222 15.36 -11.98 3.15
CA HIS A 222 16.07 -10.90 2.44
C HIS A 222 15.19 -9.69 2.09
N THR A 223 14.23 -9.35 2.96
CA THR A 223 13.36 -8.17 2.80
C THR A 223 14.14 -6.86 2.78
N GLU A 224 15.39 -6.87 3.27
CA GLU A 224 16.37 -5.79 3.18
C GLU A 224 16.57 -5.25 1.75
N LEU A 225 16.31 -6.05 0.71
CA LEU A 225 16.29 -5.62 -0.68
C LEU A 225 15.43 -4.35 -0.88
N PHE A 226 14.32 -4.24 -0.17
CA PHE A 226 13.43 -3.07 -0.26
C PHE A 226 14.10 -1.77 0.21
N LEU A 227 15.20 -1.82 0.98
CA LEU A 227 15.92 -0.63 1.45
C LEU A 227 16.91 -0.09 0.42
N TYR A 228 17.35 -0.88 -0.57
CA TYR A 228 18.37 -0.47 -1.54
C TYR A 228 18.03 0.80 -2.35
N PRO A 229 16.76 1.06 -2.73
CA PRO A 229 16.40 2.32 -3.38
C PRO A 229 16.73 3.58 -2.56
N ILE A 230 16.93 3.50 -1.24
CA ILE A 230 17.37 4.64 -0.42
C ILE A 230 18.74 5.15 -0.86
N LEU A 231 19.66 4.25 -1.26
CA LEU A 231 20.99 4.64 -1.73
C LEU A 231 20.90 5.46 -3.02
N ILE A 232 20.10 4.98 -3.98
CA ILE A 232 19.83 5.71 -5.23
C ILE A 232 19.15 7.05 -4.92
N GLY A 233 18.16 7.06 -4.03
CA GLY A 233 17.48 8.27 -3.59
C GLY A 233 18.43 9.29 -2.95
N THR A 234 19.45 8.83 -2.21
CA THR A 234 20.45 9.70 -1.58
C THR A 234 21.33 10.37 -2.62
N ILE A 235 21.77 9.62 -3.65
CA ILE A 235 22.54 10.17 -4.76
C ILE A 235 21.71 11.21 -5.53
N LEU A 236 20.44 10.89 -5.84
CA LEU A 236 19.54 11.81 -6.51
C LEU A 236 19.24 13.07 -5.69
N TYR A 237 19.11 12.93 -4.37
CA TYR A 237 18.94 14.06 -3.46
C TYR A 237 20.17 14.98 -3.51
N VAL A 238 21.39 14.45 -3.38
CA VAL A 238 22.61 15.26 -3.47
C VAL A 238 22.72 15.93 -4.85
N ALA A 239 22.43 15.21 -5.93
CA ALA A 239 22.42 15.77 -7.28
C ALA A 239 21.39 16.89 -7.46
N SER A 240 20.22 16.78 -6.82
CA SER A 240 19.18 17.82 -6.89
C SER A 240 19.60 19.15 -6.25
N LEU A 241 20.55 19.13 -5.30
CA LEU A 241 21.06 20.34 -4.64
C LEU A 241 21.82 21.30 -5.56
N PHE A 242 22.15 20.87 -6.79
CA PHE A 242 22.83 21.67 -7.81
C PHE A 242 21.88 22.49 -8.71
N GLY A 243 20.62 22.67 -8.30
CA GLY A 243 19.68 23.59 -8.96
C GLY A 243 18.32 22.99 -9.34
N PHE A 244 18.02 21.76 -8.95
CA PHE A 244 16.70 21.15 -9.20
C PHE A 244 15.82 21.20 -7.96
N ASN A 245 14.87 22.14 -7.92
CA ASN A 245 13.91 22.25 -6.82
C ASN A 245 12.69 21.33 -7.05
N VAL A 246 12.66 20.20 -6.35
CA VAL A 246 11.59 19.19 -6.46
C VAL A 246 10.24 19.76 -6.04
N SER A 247 10.22 20.54 -4.95
CA SER A 247 8.98 21.09 -4.39
C SER A 247 8.32 22.09 -5.33
N GLN A 248 9.10 23.04 -5.87
CA GLN A 248 8.57 23.99 -6.85
C GLN A 248 8.05 23.29 -8.11
N ASN A 249 8.80 22.33 -8.66
CA ASN A 249 8.37 21.58 -9.84
C ASN A 249 7.04 20.84 -9.62
N ILE A 250 6.86 20.23 -8.45
CA ILE A 250 5.60 19.56 -8.10
C ILE A 250 4.48 20.57 -7.92
N LEU A 251 4.71 21.68 -7.21
CA LEU A 251 3.68 22.71 -7.02
C LEU A 251 3.24 23.33 -8.36
N THR A 252 4.17 23.57 -9.27
CA THR A 252 3.87 24.04 -10.63
C THR A 252 3.06 23.02 -11.42
N LEU A 253 3.35 21.72 -11.29
CA LEU A 253 2.58 20.66 -11.95
C LEU A 253 1.14 20.56 -11.43
N TYR A 254 0.92 20.78 -10.13
CA TYR A 254 -0.41 20.71 -9.53
C TYR A 254 -1.25 21.97 -9.74
N PHE A 255 -0.65 23.14 -9.57
CA PHE A 255 -1.38 24.40 -9.46
C PHE A 255 -1.07 25.39 -10.59
N GLY A 256 -0.07 25.11 -11.43
CA GLY A 256 0.17 25.87 -12.67
C GLY A 256 0.67 27.30 -12.48
N THR A 257 1.07 27.70 -11.26
CA THR A 257 1.52 29.06 -10.95
C THR A 257 3.00 29.07 -10.60
N THR A 258 3.82 29.61 -11.52
CA THR A 258 5.10 30.26 -11.21
C THR A 258 4.85 31.72 -10.87
#